data_AF-A0A238KVN5-F1
#
_entry.id   AF-A0A238KVN5-F1
#
_cell.length_a   1.000
_cell.length_b   1.000
_cell.length_c   1.000
_cell.angle_alpha   90.00
_cell.angle_beta   90.00
_cell.angle_gamma   90.00
#
_symmetry.space_group_name_H-M   'P 1'
#
loop_
_entity.id
_entity.type
_entity.pdbx_description
1 polymer ?
#
loop_
_entity_poly.entity_id
_entity_poly.type
_entity_poly.pdbx_seq_one_letter_code
_entity_poly.pdbx_strand_id
1 'polypeptide(L)'
;MVRQDFAAELGIAVSLRTVEREVAHLRQELRAEARATVRFEMRPGQELQIDFGERRVAIGDRMEKVFFFVATLGYSRRLHARP
;
A
#
# COMPACT_ATOMS: atom_id res chain seq x y z
N MET A 1 -8.71 10.77 25.68
CA MET A 1 -9.77 10.00 26.32
C MET A 1 -9.22 8.89 27.20
N VAL A 2 -8.55 7.84 26.70
CA VAL A 2 -8.12 6.67 27.52
C VAL A 2 -7.65 6.95 28.96
N ARG A 3 -6.67 7.83 29.22
CA ARG A 3 -6.21 8.12 30.60
C ARG A 3 -7.32 8.69 31.51
N GLN A 4 -8.19 9.52 30.95
CA GLN A 4 -9.31 10.12 31.68
C GLN A 4 -10.37 9.06 32.01
N ASP A 5 -10.60 8.12 31.08
CA ASP A 5 -11.56 7.03 31.23
C ASP A 5 -11.15 6.08 32.37
N PHE A 6 -9.85 5.75 32.49
CA PHE A 6 -9.32 4.98 33.62
C PHE A 6 -9.60 5.64 34.98
N ALA A 7 -9.47 6.97 35.05
CA ALA A 7 -9.73 7.70 36.29
C ALA A 7 -11.22 7.81 36.59
N ALA A 8 -12.05 8.05 35.57
CA ALA A 8 -13.49 8.27 35.71
C ALA A 8 -14.28 6.97 35.95
N GLU A 9 -13.91 5.89 35.28
CA GLU A 9 -14.70 4.64 35.28
C GLU A 9 -14.12 3.57 36.20
N LEU A 10 -12.79 3.51 36.31
CA LEU A 10 -12.09 2.47 37.07
C LEU A 10 -11.46 3.01 38.37
N GLY A 11 -11.48 4.33 38.59
CA GLY A 11 -10.83 4.98 39.73
C GLY A 11 -9.30 4.87 39.73
N ILE A 12 -8.71 4.53 38.58
CA ILE A 12 -7.27 4.28 38.44
C ILE A 12 -6.59 5.55 37.93
N ALA A 13 -5.84 6.21 38.80
CA ALA A 13 -5.00 7.35 38.43
C ALA A 13 -3.62 6.88 37.97
N VAL A 14 -3.35 6.95 36.67
CA VAL A 14 -2.06 6.58 36.06
C VAL A 14 -1.49 7.71 35.21
N SER A 15 -0.17 7.78 35.16
CA SER A 15 0.53 8.72 34.29
C SER A 15 0.27 8.39 32.81
N LEU A 16 0.28 9.41 31.95
CA LEU A 16 0.15 9.21 30.50
C LEU A 16 1.24 8.26 29.97
N ARG A 17 2.47 8.40 30.47
CA ARG A 17 3.63 7.58 30.07
C ARG A 17 3.42 6.09 30.38
N THR A 18 2.78 5.78 31.51
CA THR A 18 2.44 4.40 31.87
C THR A 18 1.45 3.82 30.87
N VAL A 19 0.37 4.56 30.56
CA VAL A 19 -0.62 4.14 29.57
C VAL A 19 0.03 3.93 28.20
N GLU A 20 0.88 4.84 27.75
CA GLU A 20 1.58 4.74 26.47
C GLU A 20 2.50 3.53 26.39
N ARG A 21 3.21 3.21 27.47
CA ARG A 21 4.10 2.04 27.53
C ARG A 21 3.32 0.74 27.47
N GLU A 22 2.28 0.59 28.30
CA GLU A 22 1.53 -0.66 28.38
C GLU A 22 0.79 -0.96 27.07
N VAL A 23 0.24 0.06 26.40
CA VAL A 23 -0.47 -0.12 25.12
C VAL A 23 0.45 -0.06 23.89
N ALA A 24 1.77 0.06 24.07
CA ALA A 24 2.72 0.19 22.95
C ALA A 24 2.66 -1.00 21.99
N HIS A 25 2.53 -2.22 22.52
CA HIS A 25 2.41 -3.45 21.74
C HIS A 25 1.12 -3.47 20.92
N LEU A 26 -0.03 -3.12 21.51
CA LEU A 26 -1.31 -3.02 20.80
C LEU A 26 -1.24 -2.00 19.66
N ARG A 27 -0.61 -0.84 19.89
CA ARG A 27 -0.39 0.15 18.82
C ARG A 27 0.57 -0.35 17.75
N GLN A 28 1.54 -1.18 18.10
CA GLN A 28 2.45 -1.80 17.14
C GLN A 28 1.71 -2.83 16.29
N GLU A 29 0.87 -3.66 16.90
CA GLU A 29 0.02 -4.64 16.21
C GLU A 29 -0.97 -3.95 15.27
N LEU A 30 -1.68 -2.91 15.72
CA LEU A 30 -2.58 -2.13 14.88
C LEU A 30 -1.86 -1.47 13.70
N ARG A 31 -0.64 -0.97 13.91
CA ARG A 31 0.18 -0.43 12.81
C ARG A 31 0.67 -1.52 11.87
N ALA A 32 0.98 -2.70 12.39
CA ALA A 32 1.38 -3.85 11.59
C ALA A 32 0.20 -4.36 10.75
N GLU A 33 -1.01 -4.42 11.32
CA GLU A 33 -2.26 -4.77 10.64
C GLU A 33 -2.64 -3.72 9.59
N ALA A 34 -2.57 -2.43 9.91
CA ALA A 34 -2.81 -1.36 8.93
C ALA A 34 -1.77 -1.34 7.79
N ARG A 35 -0.55 -1.84 8.04
CA ARG A 35 0.49 -2.05 7.02
C ARG A 35 0.40 -3.39 6.32
N ALA A 36 -0.34 -4.35 6.89
CA ALA A 36 -0.68 -5.58 6.21
C ALA A 36 -1.62 -5.18 5.08
N THR A 37 -1.02 -4.90 3.93
CA THR A 37 -1.75 -4.76 2.68
C THR A 37 -2.56 -6.03 2.51
N VAL A 38 -3.87 -5.94 2.73
CA VAL A 38 -4.78 -7.00 2.32
C VAL A 38 -4.65 -7.02 0.81
N ARG A 39 -3.92 -8.00 0.31
CA ARG A 39 -3.67 -8.14 -1.12
C ARG A 39 -5.02 -8.46 -1.72
N PHE A 40 -5.65 -7.47 -2.32
CA PHE A 40 -6.87 -7.63 -3.10
C PHE A 40 -6.46 -8.36 -4.38
N GLU A 41 -6.19 -9.67 -4.26
CA GLU A 41 -5.77 -10.51 -5.38
C GLU A 41 -7.00 -10.87 -6.20
N MET A 42 -7.34 -10.04 -7.18
CA MET A 42 -8.11 -10.51 -8.33
C MET A 42 -7.35 -11.69 -8.94
N ARG A 43 -8.02 -12.83 -9.18
CA ARG A 43 -7.35 -14.05 -9.67
C ARG A 43 -6.67 -13.76 -11.02
N PRO A 44 -5.67 -14.57 -11.42
CA PRO A 44 -5.09 -14.47 -12.76
C PRO A 44 -6.17 -14.36 -13.84
N GLY A 45 -6.04 -13.36 -14.72
CA GLY A 45 -6.99 -13.12 -15.82
C GLY A 45 -8.21 -12.27 -15.47
N GLN A 46 -8.39 -11.85 -14.21
CA GLN A 46 -9.52 -11.00 -13.81
C GLN A 46 -9.22 -9.50 -13.83
N GLU A 47 -7.93 -9.12 -13.85
CA GLU A 47 -7.52 -7.71 -13.82
C GLU A 47 -6.21 -7.48 -14.59
N LEU A 48 -6.17 -6.34 -15.30
CA LEU A 48 -5.03 -5.82 -16.04
C LEU A 48 -4.88 -4.32 -15.75
N GLN A 49 -3.68 -3.88 -15.42
CA GLN A 49 -3.32 -2.46 -15.32
C GLN A 49 -2.76 -1.98 -16.66
N ILE A 50 -3.21 -0.82 -17.14
CA ILE A 50 -2.69 -0.16 -18.33
C ILE A 50 -2.17 1.23 -17.95
N ASP A 51 -0.88 1.46 -18.15
CA ASP A 51 -0.26 2.77 -18.00
C ASP A 51 0.11 3.32 -19.39
N PHE A 52 -0.14 4.61 -19.63
CA PHE A 52 0.18 5.29 -20.90
C PHE A 52 1.43 6.17 -20.74
N GLY A 53 2.23 6.27 -21.80
CA GLY A 53 3.43 7.09 -21.80
C GLY A 53 3.84 7.55 -23.19
N GLU A 54 4.76 8.51 -23.21
CA GLU A 54 5.39 9.01 -24.43
C GLU A 54 6.91 9.08 -24.27
N ARG A 55 7.64 8.87 -25.37
CA ARG A 55 9.09 8.97 -25.40
C ARG A 55 9.59 9.34 -26.79
N ARG A 56 10.68 10.12 -26.87
CA ARG A 56 11.45 10.24 -28.11
C ARG A 56 12.44 9.08 -28.22
N VAL A 57 12.37 8.33 -29.31
CA VAL A 57 13.23 7.17 -29.59
C VAL A 57 13.80 7.29 -31.00
N ALA A 58 15.00 6.74 -31.21
CA ALA A 58 15.57 6.61 -32.54
C ALA A 58 14.92 5.41 -33.25
N ILE A 59 14.34 5.63 -34.43
CA ILE A 59 13.83 4.58 -35.31
C ILE A 59 14.52 4.77 -36.66
N GLY A 60 15.43 3.85 -36.99
CA GLY A 60 16.37 4.07 -38.10
C GLY A 60 17.26 5.28 -37.82
N ASP A 61 17.32 6.20 -38.78
CA ASP A 61 18.09 7.46 -38.73
C ASP A 61 17.27 8.65 -38.20
N ARG A 62 16.04 8.43 -37.70
CA ARG A 62 15.11 9.49 -37.28
C ARG A 62 14.77 9.44 -35.80
N MET A 63 14.71 10.60 -35.16
CA MET A 63 14.26 10.77 -33.77
C MET A 63 12.76 11.03 -33.71
N GLU A 64 11.98 9.98 -33.46
CA GLU A 64 10.52 9.99 -33.48
C GLU A 64 9.94 10.05 -32.06
N LYS A 65 8.83 10.78 -31.88
CA LYS A 65 8.06 10.74 -30.62
C LYS A 65 7.05 9.60 -30.73
N VAL A 66 7.17 8.60 -29.87
CA VAL A 66 6.24 7.47 -29.80
C VAL A 66 5.35 7.59 -28.57
N PHE A 67 4.11 7.14 -28.71
CA PHE A 67 3.15 6.95 -27.64
C PHE A 67 2.97 5.46 -27.45
N PHE A 68 3.00 4.99 -26.21
CA PHE A 68 2.90 3.57 -25.89
C PHE A 68 2.07 3.36 -24.64
N PHE A 69 1.64 2.12 -24.44
CA PHE A 69 1.08 1.69 -23.18
C PHE A 69 1.82 0.46 -22.67
N VAL A 70 1.80 0.25 -21.36
CA VAL A 70 2.33 -0.93 -20.70
C VAL A 70 1.17 -1.67 -20.05
N ALA A 71 0.92 -2.89 -20.52
CA ALA A 71 -0.08 -3.78 -19.96
C ALA A 71 0.57 -4.70 -18.91
N THR A 72 0.16 -4.56 -17.65
CA THR A 72 0.70 -5.32 -16.51
C THR A 72 -0.40 -6.16 -15.89
N LEU A 73 -0.20 -7.47 -15.78
CA LEU A 73 -1.16 -8.38 -15.15
C LEU A 73 -1.31 -8.04 -13.65
N GLY A 74 -2.56 -7.83 -13.19
CA GLY A 74 -2.83 -7.40 -11.81
C GLY A 74 -2.26 -8.37 -10.76
N TYR A 75 -2.47 -9.67 -10.98
CA TYR A 75 -2.01 -10.73 -10.08
C TYR A 75 -0.49 -10.93 -10.07
N SER A 76 0.09 -11.24 -11.24
CA SER A 76 1.50 -11.66 -11.33
C SER A 76 2.49 -10.51 -11.47
N ARG A 77 2.00 -9.28 -11.73
CA ARG A 77 2.79 -8.09 -12.08
C ARG A 77 3.70 -8.29 -13.29
N ARG A 78 3.49 -9.35 -14.09
CA ARG A 78 4.23 -9.59 -15.34
C ARG A 78 3.67 -8.73 -16.45
N LEU A 79 4.55 -8.36 -17.38
CA LEU A 79 4.16 -7.73 -18.64
C LEU A 79 3.30 -8.68 -19.47
N HIS A 80 2.18 -8.18 -19.98
CA HIS A 80 1.36 -8.88 -20.95
C HIS A 80 1.91 -8.61 -22.35
N ALA A 81 2.96 -9.32 -22.72
CA ALA A 81 3.59 -9.27 -24.03
C ALA A 81 3.99 -10.67 -24.46
N ARG A 82 4.11 -10.89 -25.78
CA ARG A 82 4.73 -12.11 -26.29
C ARG A 82 6.25 -12.01 -26.07
N PRO A 83 6.91 -13.13 -25.68
CA PRO A 83 8.37 -13.20 -25.64
C PRO A 83 9.02 -12.86 -26.98
#